data_AF-A0A101XWY6-F1
#
_entry.id   AF-A0A101XWY6-F1
#
_cell.length_a   1.000
_cell.length_b   1.000
_cell.length_c   1.000
_cell.angle_alpha   90.00
_cell.angle_beta   90.00
_cell.angle_gamma   90.00
#
_symmetry.space_group_name_H-M   'P 1'
#
loop_
_entity.id
_entity.type
_entity.pdbx_description
1 polymer ?
#
loop_
_entity_poly.entity_id
_entity_poly.type
_entity_poly.pdbx_seq_one_letter_code
_entity_poly.pdbx_strand_id
1 'polypeptide(L)'
;MKIWTLQAIGQLSEEDITFCPTTESNSIANLVAHISGEVHSRIETILYNIPDTRDRDKEFTRGLEMSKEQAMSKVNTAFDILIQYLEHLKSIFIQDRSFCRDMKLSGTLTEQSFRK
;
A
#
# COMPACT_ATOMS: atom_id res chain seq x y z
N MET A 1 -15.42 -7.82 2.03
CA MET A 1 -15.00 -6.64 2.80
C MET A 1 -15.39 -5.39 2.01
N LYS A 2 -15.91 -4.32 2.63
CA LYS A 2 -16.16 -3.06 1.91
C LYS A 2 -14.85 -2.28 1.82
N ILE A 3 -14.39 -1.99 0.60
CA ILE A 3 -13.20 -1.15 0.38
C ILE A 3 -13.70 0.28 0.14
N TRP A 4 -13.67 1.09 1.18
CA TRP A 4 -14.14 2.49 1.14
C TRP A 4 -13.37 3.33 0.13
N THR A 5 -12.09 3.04 -0.09
CA THR A 5 -11.26 3.72 -1.10
C THR A 5 -11.84 3.58 -2.51
N LEU A 6 -12.35 2.40 -2.89
CA LEU A 6 -13.00 2.21 -4.20
C LEU A 6 -14.32 2.97 -4.29
N GLN A 7 -15.07 3.07 -3.19
CA GLN A 7 -16.31 3.86 -3.16
C GLN A 7 -16.03 5.37 -3.25
N ALA A 8 -14.95 5.84 -2.63
CA ALA A 8 -14.52 7.22 -2.73
C ALA A 8 -14.10 7.56 -4.15
N ILE A 9 -13.22 6.76 -4.76
CA ILE A 9 -12.79 6.95 -6.15
C ILE A 9 -13.97 6.85 -7.12
N GLY A 10 -14.91 5.93 -6.87
CA GLY A 10 -16.11 5.76 -7.68
C GLY A 10 -16.98 7.02 -7.83
N GLN A 11 -16.92 7.95 -6.88
CA GLN A 11 -17.68 9.21 -6.90
C GLN A 11 -17.02 10.33 -7.72
N LEU A 12 -15.78 10.14 -8.16
CA LEU A 12 -14.97 11.17 -8.81
C LEU A 12 -15.07 11.13 -10.33
N SER A 13 -14.81 12.26 -10.99
CA SER A 13 -14.62 12.33 -12.43
C SER A 13 -13.19 11.90 -12.84
N GLU A 14 -12.93 11.78 -14.15
CA GLU A 14 -11.56 11.56 -14.65
C GLU A 14 -10.62 12.71 -14.28
N GLU A 15 -11.11 13.95 -14.37
CA GLU A 15 -10.33 15.15 -14.06
C GLU A 15 -9.88 15.16 -12.60
N ASP A 16 -10.77 14.75 -11.68
CA ASP A 16 -10.46 14.67 -10.25
C ASP A 16 -9.31 13.69 -9.94
N ILE A 17 -9.08 12.67 -10.78
CA ILE A 17 -8.01 11.69 -10.56
C ILE A 17 -6.63 12.32 -10.70
N THR A 18 -6.45 13.16 -11.71
CA THR A 18 -5.17 13.81 -12.02
C THR A 18 -5.09 15.22 -11.45
N PHE A 19 -6.22 15.80 -11.02
CA PHE A 19 -6.29 17.13 -10.43
C PHE A 19 -5.40 17.26 -9.19
N CYS A 20 -4.71 18.39 -9.10
CA CYS A 20 -3.86 18.74 -7.99
C CYS A 20 -4.07 20.22 -7.63
N PRO A 21 -4.65 20.55 -6.46
CA PRO A 21 -5.08 21.91 -6.13
C PRO A 21 -3.92 22.86 -5.86
N THR A 22 -2.78 22.34 -5.39
CA THR A 22 -1.58 23.13 -5.11
C THR A 22 -0.34 22.36 -5.51
N THR A 23 0.77 23.08 -5.67
CA THR A 23 2.07 22.47 -5.95
C THR A 23 2.54 21.53 -4.83
N GLU A 24 2.04 21.67 -3.61
CA GLU A 24 2.43 20.85 -2.46
C GLU A 24 1.50 19.65 -2.23
N SER A 25 0.40 19.57 -2.99
CA SER A 25 -0.56 18.47 -2.89
C SER A 25 -0.17 17.33 -3.82
N ASN A 26 -0.61 16.12 -3.47
CA ASN A 26 -0.59 14.98 -4.38
C ASN A 26 -1.96 14.86 -5.05
N SER A 27 -1.98 14.49 -6.34
CA SER A 27 -3.22 14.06 -6.98
C SER A 27 -3.64 12.68 -6.46
N ILE A 28 -4.86 12.27 -6.79
CA ILE A 28 -5.34 10.93 -6.44
C ILE A 28 -4.54 9.87 -7.20
N ALA A 29 -4.13 10.15 -8.44
CA ALA A 29 -3.22 9.29 -9.18
C ALA A 29 -1.92 9.04 -8.41
N ASN A 30 -1.29 10.08 -7.85
CA ASN A 30 -0.08 9.93 -7.03
C ASN A 30 -0.33 9.09 -5.77
N LEU A 31 -1.43 9.33 -5.06
CA LEU A 31 -1.77 8.59 -3.86
C LEU A 31 -2.05 7.11 -4.15
N VAL A 32 -2.78 6.80 -5.22
CA VAL A 32 -3.08 5.41 -5.63
C VAL A 32 -1.83 4.69 -6.11
N ALA A 33 -0.98 5.35 -6.89
CA ALA A 33 0.31 4.82 -7.29
C ALA A 33 1.16 4.47 -6.06
N HIS A 34 1.22 5.37 -5.09
CA HIS A 34 2.00 5.16 -3.87
C HIS A 34 1.44 4.03 -2.99
N ILE A 35 0.12 3.95 -2.78
CA ILE A 35 -0.50 2.84 -2.04
C ILE A 35 -0.16 1.49 -2.68
N SER A 36 -0.22 1.42 -4.02
CA SER A 36 0.11 0.20 -4.76
C SER A 36 1.59 -0.16 -4.64
N GLY A 37 2.48 0.84 -4.78
CA GLY A 37 3.92 0.66 -4.63
C GLY A 37 4.33 0.24 -3.21
N GLU A 38 3.67 0.77 -2.18
CA GLU A 38 3.93 0.39 -0.80
C GLU A 38 3.48 -1.05 -0.52
N VAL A 39 2.33 -1.48 -1.05
CA VAL A 39 1.91 -2.90 -0.96
C VAL A 39 2.92 -3.81 -1.65
N HIS A 40 3.38 -3.46 -2.85
CA HIS A 40 4.42 -4.23 -3.54
C HIS A 40 5.70 -4.35 -2.69
N SER A 41 6.23 -3.21 -2.24
CA SER A 41 7.51 -3.18 -1.52
C SER A 41 7.43 -3.83 -0.14
N ARG A 42 6.30 -3.70 0.58
CA ARG A 42 6.16 -4.25 1.95
C ARG A 42 5.65 -5.66 1.99
N ILE A 43 4.76 -6.04 1.09
CA ILE A 43 4.13 -7.36 1.11
C ILE A 43 4.82 -8.27 0.12
N GLU A 44 4.82 -7.91 -1.16
CA GLU A 44 5.35 -8.79 -2.19
C GLU A 44 6.87 -8.97 -2.06
N THR A 45 7.63 -7.91 -1.81
CA THR A 45 9.08 -8.02 -1.69
C THR A 45 9.52 -8.67 -0.39
N ILE A 46 9.02 -8.24 0.77
CA ILE A 46 9.51 -8.76 2.05
C ILE A 46 8.99 -10.18 2.31
N LEU A 47 7.74 -10.48 1.92
CA LEU A 47 7.06 -11.71 2.37
C LEU A 47 6.96 -12.76 1.27
N TYR A 48 6.80 -12.36 0.01
CA TYR A 48 6.81 -13.27 -1.13
C TYR A 48 8.13 -13.30 -1.89
N ASN A 49 9.13 -12.53 -1.43
CA ASN A 49 10.47 -12.46 -2.01
C ASN A 49 10.48 -12.09 -3.51
N ILE A 50 9.45 -11.33 -3.93
CA ILE A 50 9.32 -10.79 -5.29
C ILE A 50 10.22 -9.56 -5.39
N PRO A 51 11.16 -9.48 -6.35
CA PRO A 51 12.05 -8.32 -6.47
C PRO A 51 11.26 -7.01 -6.55
N ASP A 52 11.69 -6.02 -5.78
CA ASP A 52 11.11 -4.67 -5.87
C ASP A 52 11.50 -4.06 -7.22
N THR A 53 10.51 -3.89 -8.09
CA THR A 53 10.70 -3.34 -9.45
C THR A 53 10.12 -1.94 -9.60
N ARG A 54 9.68 -1.32 -8.50
CA ARG A 54 9.01 -0.02 -8.56
C ARG A 54 9.99 1.10 -8.91
N ASP A 55 9.46 2.08 -9.62
CA ASP A 55 10.07 3.38 -9.79
C ASP A 55 9.43 4.34 -8.78
N ARG A 56 10.02 4.39 -7.58
CA ARG A 56 9.47 5.16 -6.46
C ARG A 56 9.29 6.63 -6.81
N ASP A 57 10.22 7.21 -7.54
CA ASP A 57 10.18 8.64 -7.86
C ASP A 57 9.03 8.97 -8.82
N LYS A 58 8.66 8.01 -9.70
CA LYS A 58 7.46 8.15 -10.54
C LYS A 58 6.15 8.19 -9.76
N GLU A 59 6.07 7.56 -8.60
CA GLU A 59 4.86 7.61 -7.75
C GLU A 59 4.55 9.05 -7.30
N PHE A 60 5.59 9.89 -7.17
CA PHE A 60 5.50 11.29 -6.73
C PHE A 60 5.72 12.30 -7.87
N THR A 61 5.84 11.82 -9.11
CA THR A 61 6.00 12.70 -10.26
C THR A 61 4.72 13.50 -10.49
N ARG A 62 4.87 14.82 -10.69
CA ARG A 62 3.73 15.69 -10.96
C ARG A 62 3.14 15.44 -12.34
N GLY A 63 1.82 15.60 -12.43
CA GLY A 63 1.10 15.30 -13.66
C GLY A 63 1.13 13.80 -13.98
N LEU A 64 1.16 12.95 -12.95
CA LEU A 64 1.01 11.51 -13.15
C LEU A 64 -0.36 11.23 -13.75
N GLU A 65 -0.37 10.83 -15.01
CA GLU A 65 -1.59 10.50 -15.73
C GLU A 65 -2.09 9.10 -15.33
N MET A 66 -3.37 9.01 -14.99
CA MET A 66 -4.03 7.77 -14.64
C MET A 66 -5.54 7.93 -14.87
N SER A 67 -6.14 7.00 -15.61
CA SER A 67 -7.61 6.92 -15.70
C SER A 67 -8.22 6.46 -14.37
N LYS A 68 -9.49 6.78 -14.15
CA LYS A 68 -10.26 6.29 -13.02
C LYS A 68 -10.28 4.77 -12.96
N GLU A 69 -10.44 4.08 -14.09
CA GLU A 69 -10.41 2.62 -14.16
C GLU A 69 -9.06 2.06 -13.70
N GLN A 70 -7.95 2.67 -14.15
CA GLN A 70 -6.62 2.28 -13.70
C GLN A 70 -6.44 2.52 -12.19
N ALA A 71 -6.94 3.64 -11.67
CA ALA A 71 -6.87 3.95 -10.24
C ALA A 71 -7.66 2.91 -9.42
N MET A 72 -8.88 2.59 -9.82
CA MET A 72 -9.71 1.57 -9.17
C MET A 72 -9.07 0.18 -9.25
N SER A 73 -8.55 -0.20 -10.42
CA SER A 73 -7.87 -1.50 -10.62
C SER A 73 -6.65 -1.64 -9.73
N LYS A 74 -5.85 -0.57 -9.61
CA LYS A 74 -4.66 -0.53 -8.74
C LYS A 74 -5.02 -0.70 -7.27
N VAL A 75 -6.00 0.09 -6.80
CA VAL A 75 -6.51 -0.05 -5.43
C VAL A 75 -7.04 -1.45 -5.17
N ASN A 76 -7.86 -2.00 -6.07
CA ASN A 76 -8.43 -3.33 -5.88
C ASN A 76 -7.32 -4.39 -5.77
N THR A 77 -6.35 -4.36 -6.69
CA THR A 77 -5.21 -5.30 -6.67
C THR A 77 -4.39 -5.18 -5.39
N ALA A 78 -4.08 -3.96 -4.95
CA ALA A 78 -3.31 -3.73 -3.73
C ALA A 78 -4.02 -4.27 -2.48
N PHE A 79 -5.34 -4.06 -2.39
CA PHE A 79 -6.13 -4.59 -1.28
C PHE A 79 -6.32 -6.11 -1.37
N ASP A 80 -6.44 -6.69 -2.56
CA ASP A 80 -6.51 -8.15 -2.73
C ASP A 80 -5.22 -8.82 -2.24
N ILE A 81 -4.04 -8.27 -2.56
CA ILE A 81 -2.75 -8.74 -2.06
C ILE A 81 -2.69 -8.65 -0.53
N LEU A 82 -3.11 -7.51 0.04
CA LEU A 82 -3.14 -7.30 1.48
C LEU A 82 -4.07 -8.30 2.18
N ILE A 83 -5.27 -8.55 1.65
CA ILE A 83 -6.23 -9.51 2.20
C ILE A 83 -5.64 -10.92 2.14
N GLN A 84 -5.11 -11.33 0.99
CA GLN A 84 -4.48 -12.65 0.82
C GLN A 84 -3.37 -12.86 1.85
N TYR A 85 -2.55 -11.83 2.09
CA TYR A 85 -1.53 -11.90 3.12
C TYR A 85 -2.10 -12.02 4.53
N LEU A 86 -3.13 -11.24 4.89
CA LEU A 86 -3.78 -11.34 6.20
C LEU A 86 -4.45 -12.71 6.42
N GLU A 87 -5.02 -13.30 5.37
CA GLU A 87 -5.58 -14.66 5.41
C GLU A 87 -4.49 -15.71 5.59
N HIS A 88 -3.37 -15.58 4.89
CA HIS A 88 -2.19 -16.42 5.08
C HIS A 88 -1.67 -16.35 6.51
N LEU A 89 -1.48 -15.14 7.05
CA LEU A 89 -1.10 -14.95 8.46
C LEU A 89 -2.08 -15.64 9.40
N LYS A 90 -3.39 -15.40 9.22
CA LYS A 90 -4.42 -16.03 10.05
C LYS A 90 -4.33 -17.56 10.01
N SER A 91 -4.03 -18.15 8.85
CA SER A 91 -3.85 -19.60 8.72
C SER A 91 -2.66 -20.11 9.54
N ILE A 92 -1.53 -19.40 9.53
CA ILE A 92 -0.34 -19.72 10.34
C ILE A 92 -0.68 -19.63 11.83
N PHE A 93 -1.32 -18.54 12.27
CA PHE A 93 -1.65 -18.31 13.68
C PHE A 93 -2.68 -19.31 14.24
N ILE A 94 -3.59 -19.82 13.42
CA ILE A 94 -4.54 -20.87 13.85
C ILE A 94 -3.82 -22.21 14.03
N GLN A 95 -2.75 -22.48 13.27
CA GLN A 95 -1.97 -23.71 13.38
C GLN A 95 -0.90 -23.66 14.48
N ASP A 96 -0.43 -22.48 14.88
CA ASP A 96 0.57 -22.33 15.93
C ASP A 96 0.28 -21.13 16.88
N ARG A 97 -0.30 -21.43 18.06
CA ARG A 97 -0.55 -20.44 19.12
C ARG A 97 0.71 -19.95 19.84
N SER A 98 1.89 -20.50 19.54
CA SER A 98 3.18 -20.12 20.15
C SER A 98 3.81 -18.90 19.51
N PHE A 99 3.55 -18.64 18.22
CA PHE A 99 4.26 -17.66 17.40
C PHE A 99 4.17 -16.21 17.94
N CYS A 100 3.06 -15.83 18.59
CA CYS A 100 2.92 -14.52 19.23
C CYS A 100 3.91 -14.26 20.39
N ARG A 101 4.51 -15.31 20.97
CA ARG A 101 5.47 -15.16 22.08
C ARG A 101 6.87 -14.78 21.58
N ASP A 102 7.23 -15.21 20.37
CA ASP A 102 8.59 -15.08 19.85
C ASP A 102 8.81 -13.78 19.05
N MET A 103 7.76 -13.20 18.46
CA MET A 103 7.86 -11.88 17.81
C MET A 103 8.10 -10.73 18.82
N LYS A 104 7.86 -10.95 20.12
CA LYS A 104 8.29 -10.03 21.19
C LYS A 104 9.78 -10.13 21.51
N LEU A 105 10.47 -11.20 21.08
CA LEU A 105 11.88 -11.46 21.42
C LEU A 105 12.85 -11.14 20.28
N SER A 106 12.38 -11.02 19.03
CA SER A 106 13.23 -10.59 17.90
C SER A 106 13.25 -9.07 17.68
N GLY A 107 12.49 -8.32 18.47
CA GLY A 107 12.47 -6.85 18.45
C GLY A 107 13.58 -6.23 19.28
N THR A 108 14.84 -6.42 18.89
CA THR A 108 15.90 -5.45 19.21
C THR A 108 15.71 -4.20 18.35
N LEU A 109 14.63 -3.46 18.64
CA LEU A 109 14.62 -2.02 18.38
C LEU A 109 15.40 -1.39 19.55
N THR A 110 16.70 -1.19 19.35
CA THR A 110 17.46 -0.29 20.21
C THR A 110 16.79 1.08 20.17
N GLU A 111 16.25 1.49 21.31
CA GLU A 111 15.86 2.87 21.62
C GLU A 111 17.08 3.78 21.46
N GLN A 112 17.36 4.27 20.25
CA GLN A 112 18.22 5.44 20.04
C GLN A 112 18.12 5.93 18.59
N SER A 113 17.16 6.82 18.32
CA SER A 113 17.39 8.08 17.60
C SER A 113 16.06 8.78 17.33
N PHE A 114 15.40 9.23 18.40
CA PHE A 114 14.55 10.42 18.36
C PHE A 114 14.92 11.25 19.60
N ARG A 115 16.06 11.93 19.52
CA ARG A 115 16.35 13.09 20.39
C ARG A 115 16.98 14.18 19.54
N LYS A 116 16.19 15.27 19.45
CA LYS A 116 16.47 16.64 19.00
C LYS A 116 16.55 16.86 17.50
#